data_AF-E6U5M1-F1
#
_entry.id   AF-E6U5M1-F1
#
_cell.length_a   1.000
_cell.length_b   1.000
_cell.length_c   1.000
_cell.angle_alpha   90.00
_cell.angle_beta   90.00
_cell.angle_gamma   90.00
#
_symmetry.space_group_name_H-M   'P 1'
#
loop_
_entity.id
_entity.type
_entity.pdbx_description
1 polymer ?
#
loop_
_entity_poly.entity_id
_entity_poly.type
_entity_poly.pdbx_seq_one_letter_code
_entity_poly.pdbx_strand_id
1 'polypeptide(L)'
;MDNRKKERSKRIWSISGILVVVIVIVSAIIYSININMRQTTPITSRSQVTFQNGGDDFILRYVTDTFPEHRTSIYIFTKDNKMALYSYIITGDFEKPDISLGYNTNGLKCYEFSSNSVYFIAYQATANGSKFKIYSEQTVSNNDFSDTNMLYPVAKELFMTKNWNRVKLFGELLLKCNDTEAKATLQRYARGLFTDEEMMQNRGSPITSSDVQEYAAKLISKYP
;
A
#
# COMPACT_ATOMS: atom_id res chain seq x y z
N MET A 1 17.51 26.50 81.45
CA MET A 1 17.38 25.15 80.85
C MET A 1 16.65 25.25 79.50
N ASP A 2 17.12 26.09 78.57
CA ASP A 2 16.28 26.54 77.43
C ASP A 2 16.95 26.53 76.04
N ASN A 3 18.28 26.64 75.95
CA ASN A 3 18.95 26.65 74.63
C ASN A 3 18.96 25.27 73.94
N ARG A 4 19.09 24.16 74.69
CA ARG A 4 19.15 22.81 74.10
C ARG A 4 17.81 22.36 73.49
N LYS A 5 16.67 22.80 74.03
CA LYS A 5 15.34 22.50 73.46
C LYS A 5 15.11 23.28 72.16
N LYS A 6 15.52 24.56 72.13
CA LYS A 6 15.43 25.43 70.94
C LYS A 6 16.32 24.92 69.79
N GLU A 7 17.51 24.41 70.11
CA GLU A 7 18.41 23.81 69.12
C GLU A 7 17.88 22.49 68.55
N ARG A 8 17.33 21.61 69.40
CA ARG A 8 16.70 20.36 68.96
C ARG A 8 15.48 20.62 68.08
N SER A 9 14.63 21.58 68.46
CA SER A 9 13.48 21.98 67.64
C SER A 9 13.93 22.47 66.26
N LYS A 10 14.91 23.38 66.17
CA LYS A 10 15.46 23.83 64.88
C LYS A 10 15.99 22.69 64.03
N ARG A 11 16.72 21.74 64.61
CA ARG A 11 17.23 20.56 63.87
C ARG A 11 16.10 19.67 63.35
N ILE A 12 15.03 19.47 64.14
CA ILE A 12 13.85 18.71 63.70
C ILE A 12 13.15 19.42 62.53
N TRP A 13 12.93 20.74 62.61
CA TRP A 13 12.35 21.52 61.52
C TRP A 13 13.21 21.49 60.25
N SER A 14 14.55 21.55 60.38
CA SER A 14 15.46 21.43 59.23
C SER A 14 15.42 20.03 58.60
N ILE A 15 15.39 18.97 59.41
CA ILE A 15 15.30 17.58 58.91
C ILE A 15 13.95 17.34 58.21
N SER A 16 12.85 17.81 58.79
CA SER A 16 11.52 17.73 58.17
C SER A 16 11.46 18.50 56.86
N GLY A 17 12.08 19.68 56.78
CA GLY A 17 12.16 20.47 55.54
C GLY A 17 12.93 19.73 54.43
N ILE A 18 14.07 19.12 54.76
CA ILE A 18 14.85 18.31 53.81
C ILE A 18 14.03 17.12 53.32
N LEU A 19 13.31 16.44 54.22
CA LEU A 19 12.51 15.26 53.88
C LEU A 19 11.36 15.61 52.91
N VAL A 20 10.70 16.76 53.09
CA VAL A 20 9.67 17.24 52.17
C VAL A 20 10.26 17.52 50.78
N VAL A 21 11.42 18.17 50.71
CA VAL A 21 12.10 18.45 49.43
C VAL A 21 12.46 17.15 48.69
N VAL A 22 12.97 16.15 49.41
CA VAL A 22 13.29 14.84 48.82
C VAL A 22 12.03 14.17 48.28
N ILE A 23 10.91 14.20 49.02
CA ILE A 23 9.64 13.64 48.56
C ILE A 23 9.18 14.33 47.26
N VAL A 24 9.22 15.67 47.20
CA VAL A 24 8.81 16.42 46.00
C VAL A 24 9.67 16.05 44.79
N ILE A 25 10.99 15.94 44.96
CA ILE A 25 11.91 15.55 43.87
C ILE A 25 11.61 14.13 43.40
N VAL A 26 11.46 13.17 44.31
CA VAL A 26 11.15 11.77 43.97
C VAL A 26 9.80 11.67 43.26
N SER A 27 8.77 12.38 43.75
CA SER A 27 7.46 12.43 43.09
C SER A 27 7.55 13.04 41.68
N ALA A 28 8.33 14.10 41.47
CA ALA A 28 8.54 14.70 40.16
C ALA A 28 9.26 13.75 39.18
N ILE A 29 10.24 12.98 39.66
CA ILE A 29 10.94 11.96 38.86
C ILE A 29 9.97 10.84 38.48
N ILE A 30 9.22 10.29 39.44
CA ILE A 30 8.24 9.22 39.19
C ILE A 30 7.14 9.69 38.21
N TYR A 31 6.69 10.95 38.34
CA TYR A 31 5.71 11.54 37.44
C TYR A 31 6.27 11.68 36.01
N SER A 32 7.51 12.15 35.86
CA SER A 32 8.18 12.30 34.56
C SER A 32 8.39 10.95 33.88
N ILE A 33 8.79 9.91 34.63
CA ILE A 33 8.92 8.54 34.12
C ILE A 33 7.57 8.00 33.65
N ASN A 34 6.49 8.23 34.41
CA ASN A 34 5.14 7.78 34.02
C ASN A 34 4.61 8.48 32.76
N ILE A 35 4.84 9.79 32.60
CA ILE A 35 4.45 10.50 31.38
C ILE A 35 5.20 9.93 30.17
N ASN A 36 6.52 9.73 30.30
CA ASN A 36 7.33 9.18 29.21
C ASN A 36 6.91 7.75 28.87
N MET A 37 6.62 6.90 29.86
CA MET A 37 6.12 5.53 29.59
C MET A 37 4.75 5.53 28.90
N ARG A 38 3.83 6.42 29.30
CA ARG A 38 2.50 6.53 28.66
C ARG A 38 2.56 7.03 27.21
N GLN A 39 3.58 7.79 26.84
CA GLN A 39 3.80 8.20 25.45
C GLN A 39 4.46 7.11 24.58
N THR A 40 4.94 6.02 25.17
CA THR A 40 5.68 4.96 24.46
C THR A 40 4.91 3.64 24.31
N THR A 41 3.69 3.49 24.82
CA THR A 41 2.90 2.27 24.60
C THR A 41 2.25 2.33 23.21
N PRO A 42 2.71 1.55 22.22
CA PRO A 42 2.08 1.52 20.91
C PRO A 42 0.65 0.99 21.05
N ILE A 43 -0.33 1.74 20.52
CA ILE A 43 -1.66 1.19 20.33
C ILE A 43 -1.56 0.36 19.04
N THR A 44 -1.44 -0.96 19.21
CA THR A 44 -1.46 -1.91 18.11
C THR A 44 -2.88 -2.46 17.94
N SER A 45 -3.53 -2.14 16.83
CA SER A 45 -4.83 -2.73 16.44
C SER A 45 -4.61 -3.88 15.47
N ARG A 46 -5.39 -4.96 15.62
CA ARG A 46 -5.33 -6.14 14.73
C ARG A 46 -6.73 -6.50 14.26
N SER A 47 -6.88 -6.76 12.97
CA SER A 47 -8.17 -7.20 12.42
C SER A 47 -7.98 -7.98 11.12
N GLN A 48 -9.07 -8.59 10.66
CA GLN A 48 -9.12 -9.47 9.50
C GLN A 48 -10.36 -9.16 8.66
N VAL A 49 -10.19 -9.11 7.34
CA VAL A 49 -11.29 -9.01 6.37
C VAL A 49 -11.17 -10.15 5.37
N THR A 50 -12.26 -10.86 5.15
CA THR A 50 -12.35 -11.91 4.12
C THR A 50 -13.06 -11.36 2.89
N PHE A 51 -12.55 -11.68 1.71
CA PHE A 51 -13.12 -11.32 0.42
C PHE A 51 -13.37 -12.58 -0.36
N GLN A 52 -14.55 -12.67 -0.94
CA GLN A 52 -14.88 -13.68 -1.92
C GLN A 52 -15.05 -12.97 -3.26
N ASN A 53 -14.13 -13.20 -4.20
CA ASN A 53 -14.22 -12.62 -5.53
C ASN A 53 -13.66 -13.61 -6.54
N GLY A 54 -14.31 -13.76 -7.71
CA GLY A 54 -13.86 -14.68 -8.75
C GLY A 54 -13.79 -16.16 -8.33
N GLY A 55 -14.55 -16.55 -7.29
CA GLY A 55 -14.56 -17.91 -6.75
C GLY A 55 -13.45 -18.23 -5.76
N ASP A 56 -12.55 -17.29 -5.46
CA ASP A 56 -11.48 -17.48 -4.48
C ASP A 56 -11.77 -16.69 -3.19
N ASP A 57 -11.41 -17.29 -2.05
CA ASP A 57 -11.47 -16.67 -0.73
C ASP A 57 -10.10 -16.07 -0.37
N PHE A 58 -10.00 -14.75 -0.38
CA PHE A 58 -8.85 -13.99 0.12
C PHE A 58 -9.07 -13.56 1.56
N ILE A 59 -8.01 -13.62 2.36
CA ILE A 59 -8.01 -13.15 3.74
C ILE A 59 -6.97 -12.04 3.83
N LEU A 60 -7.41 -10.83 4.13
CA LEU A 60 -6.53 -9.72 4.51
C LEU A 60 -6.44 -9.68 6.03
N ARG A 61 -5.22 -9.73 6.57
CA ARG A 61 -4.96 -9.42 7.98
C ARG A 61 -4.17 -8.13 8.03
N TYR A 62 -4.49 -7.27 8.97
CA TYR A 62 -3.75 -6.03 9.14
C TYR A 62 -3.43 -5.74 10.59
N VAL A 63 -2.32 -5.04 10.77
CA VAL A 63 -1.77 -4.59 12.05
C VAL A 63 -1.48 -3.11 11.92
N THR A 64 -2.20 -2.28 12.66
CA THR A 64 -1.98 -0.82 12.70
C THR A 64 -1.19 -0.49 13.96
N ASP A 65 -0.02 0.11 13.77
CA ASP A 65 0.81 0.65 14.83
C ASP A 65 0.77 2.18 14.77
N THR A 66 0.62 2.82 15.93
CA THR A 66 0.48 4.29 16.06
C THR A 66 1.76 4.97 16.56
N PHE A 67 2.79 4.19 16.87
CA PHE A 67 4.06 4.68 17.41
C PHE A 67 5.23 3.83 16.89
N PRO A 68 6.37 4.42 16.47
CA PRO A 68 6.67 5.86 16.40
C PRO A 68 5.97 6.60 15.25
N GLU A 69 5.43 5.87 14.27
CA GLU A 69 4.68 6.42 13.14
C GLU A 69 3.36 5.67 12.95
N HIS A 70 2.31 6.38 12.53
CA HIS A 70 1.01 5.77 12.24
C HIS A 70 1.07 4.99 10.92
N ARG A 71 1.25 3.68 11.01
CA ARG A 71 1.40 2.79 9.87
C ARG A 71 0.56 1.54 10.02
N THR A 72 0.04 1.05 8.92
CA THR A 72 -0.66 -0.24 8.88
C THR A 72 0.08 -1.23 8.00
N SER A 73 0.45 -2.37 8.57
CA SER A 73 0.99 -3.52 7.85
C SER A 73 -0.16 -4.44 7.43
N ILE A 74 -0.30 -4.69 6.13
CA ILE A 74 -1.34 -5.55 5.56
C ILE A 74 -0.69 -6.81 5.01
N TYR A 75 -1.32 -7.95 5.26
CA TYR A 75 -0.90 -9.27 4.83
C TYR A 75 -2.04 -9.94 4.07
N ILE A 76 -1.76 -10.47 2.88
CA ILE A 76 -2.73 -11.12 2.00
C ILE A 76 -2.51 -12.62 2.07
N PHE A 77 -3.57 -13.39 2.32
CA PHE A 77 -3.57 -14.85 2.33
C PHE A 77 -4.66 -15.37 1.39
N THR A 78 -4.47 -16.59 0.87
CA THR A 78 -5.63 -17.40 0.45
C THR A 78 -6.08 -18.25 1.63
N LYS A 79 -7.33 -18.68 1.62
CA LYS A 79 -7.91 -19.54 2.66
C LYS A 79 -7.09 -20.79 2.98
N ASP A 80 -6.50 -21.40 1.96
CA ASP A 80 -5.75 -22.66 2.09
C ASP A 80 -4.27 -22.46 2.41
N ASN A 81 -3.76 -21.22 2.37
CA ASN A 81 -2.35 -20.94 2.55
C ASN A 81 -2.06 -20.33 3.94
N LYS A 82 -1.15 -20.96 4.67
CA LYS A 82 -0.73 -20.50 6.00
C LYS A 82 0.30 -19.37 5.94
N MET A 83 1.01 -19.22 4.82
CA MET A 83 1.96 -18.12 4.60
C MET A 83 1.28 -16.97 3.87
N ALA A 84 1.65 -15.74 4.24
CA ALA A 84 1.19 -14.56 3.53
C ALA A 84 1.73 -14.60 2.10
N LEU A 85 0.84 -14.47 1.13
CA LEU A 85 1.17 -14.34 -0.29
C LEU A 85 1.95 -13.05 -0.53
N TYR A 86 1.62 -12.02 0.24
CA TYR A 86 2.22 -10.71 0.14
C TYR A 86 1.96 -9.90 1.39
N SER A 87 2.79 -8.89 1.60
CA SER A 87 2.58 -7.87 2.60
C SER A 87 3.02 -6.50 2.10
N TYR A 88 2.31 -5.46 2.52
CA TYR A 88 2.69 -4.08 2.27
C TYR A 88 2.36 -3.21 3.48
N ILE A 89 2.94 -2.01 3.51
CA ILE A 89 2.76 -1.05 4.60
C ILE A 89 2.16 0.22 4.01
N ILE A 90 1.11 0.74 4.65
CA ILE A 90 0.54 2.06 4.37
C ILE A 90 0.75 2.98 5.56
N THR A 91 0.68 4.28 5.31
CA THR A 91 0.55 5.28 6.37
C THR A 91 -0.92 5.47 6.68
N GLY A 92 -1.29 5.60 7.96
CA GLY A 92 -2.69 5.74 8.37
C GLY A 92 -3.38 4.40 8.67
N ASP A 93 -4.70 4.49 8.87
CA ASP A 93 -5.56 3.35 9.14
C ASP A 93 -5.83 2.53 7.87
N PHE A 94 -6.13 1.24 8.06
CA PHE A 94 -6.57 0.40 6.96
C PHE A 94 -8.03 0.68 6.63
N GLU A 95 -8.25 1.24 5.46
CA GLU A 95 -9.56 1.26 4.82
C GLU A 95 -9.74 0.01 3.96
N LYS A 96 -10.94 -0.57 4.01
CA LYS A 96 -11.24 -1.76 3.24
C LYS A 96 -11.08 -1.42 1.74
N PRO A 97 -10.21 -2.13 1.01
CA PRO A 97 -9.96 -1.92 -0.41
C PRO A 97 -11.15 -2.37 -1.25
N ASP A 98 -11.32 -1.73 -2.40
CA ASP A 98 -12.11 -2.31 -3.48
C ASP A 98 -11.26 -3.34 -4.22
N ILE A 99 -11.79 -4.56 -4.31
CA ILE A 99 -11.15 -5.67 -5.01
C ILE A 99 -12.06 -6.10 -6.14
N SER A 100 -11.56 -6.03 -7.37
CA SER A 100 -12.27 -6.46 -8.57
C SER A 100 -11.46 -7.48 -9.36
N LEU A 101 -12.11 -8.53 -9.85
CA LEU A 101 -11.51 -9.46 -10.80
C LEU A 101 -11.38 -8.76 -12.16
N GLY A 102 -10.15 -8.43 -12.55
CA GLY A 102 -9.85 -7.75 -13.82
C GLY A 102 -9.50 -8.70 -14.97
N TYR A 103 -9.15 -9.96 -14.68
CA TYR A 103 -8.80 -10.96 -15.68
C TYR A 103 -9.05 -12.38 -15.15
N ASN A 104 -9.58 -13.28 -15.98
CA ASN A 104 -9.78 -14.69 -15.64
C ASN A 104 -9.81 -15.58 -16.88
N THR A 105 -8.65 -16.06 -17.30
CA THR A 105 -8.51 -16.92 -18.49
C THR A 105 -7.37 -17.91 -18.30
N ASN A 106 -7.51 -19.14 -18.81
CA ASN A 106 -6.48 -20.19 -18.76
C ASN A 106 -5.95 -20.49 -17.34
N GLY A 107 -6.82 -20.40 -16.34
CA GLY A 107 -6.47 -20.61 -14.93
C GLY A 107 -5.62 -19.49 -14.31
N LEU A 108 -5.33 -18.43 -15.07
CA LEU A 108 -4.73 -17.19 -14.57
C LEU A 108 -5.85 -16.20 -14.23
N LYS A 109 -5.91 -15.82 -12.97
CA LYS A 109 -6.78 -14.76 -12.46
C LYS A 109 -5.93 -13.54 -12.12
N CYS A 110 -6.44 -12.35 -12.38
CA CYS A 110 -5.84 -11.13 -11.86
C CYS A 110 -6.88 -10.29 -11.15
N TYR A 111 -6.56 -9.95 -9.91
CA TYR A 111 -7.37 -9.07 -9.07
C TYR A 111 -6.72 -7.70 -9.05
N GLU A 112 -7.52 -6.69 -9.34
CA GLU A 112 -7.15 -5.31 -9.08
C GLU A 112 -7.59 -4.94 -7.68
N PHE A 113 -6.66 -4.37 -6.94
CA PHE A 113 -6.82 -3.96 -5.56
C PHE A 113 -6.57 -2.47 -5.49
N SER A 114 -7.62 -1.71 -5.18
CA SER A 114 -7.56 -0.25 -5.09
C SER A 114 -7.84 0.19 -3.66
N SER A 115 -6.85 0.86 -3.07
CA SER A 115 -6.96 1.62 -1.83
C SER A 115 -6.30 2.98 -2.08
N ASN A 116 -5.23 3.32 -1.36
CA ASN A 116 -4.42 4.51 -1.63
C ASN A 116 -3.54 4.39 -2.89
N SER A 117 -3.28 3.16 -3.33
CA SER A 117 -2.54 2.82 -4.54
C SER A 117 -3.22 1.64 -5.24
N VAL A 118 -2.99 1.52 -6.55
CA VAL A 118 -3.48 0.37 -7.33
C VAL A 118 -2.43 -0.75 -7.34
N TYR A 119 -2.87 -1.95 -7.00
CA TYR A 119 -2.08 -3.18 -7.08
C TYR A 119 -2.79 -4.22 -7.94
N PHE A 120 -2.01 -5.02 -8.66
CA PHE A 120 -2.49 -6.16 -9.43
C PHE A 120 -1.95 -7.45 -8.82
N ILE A 121 -2.86 -8.34 -8.44
CA ILE A 121 -2.55 -9.64 -7.86
C ILE A 121 -2.83 -10.70 -8.91
N ALA A 122 -1.78 -11.17 -9.58
CA ALA A 122 -1.87 -12.25 -10.53
C ALA A 122 -1.74 -13.60 -9.79
N TYR A 123 -2.72 -14.47 -10.00
CA TYR A 123 -2.85 -15.79 -9.40
C TYR A 123 -2.99 -16.86 -10.47
N GLN A 124 -2.17 -17.91 -10.41
CA GLN A 124 -2.32 -19.08 -11.26
C GLN A 124 -2.19 -20.36 -10.45
N ALA A 125 -3.25 -21.18 -10.43
CA ALA A 125 -3.17 -22.52 -9.87
C ALA A 125 -2.34 -23.43 -10.81
N THR A 126 -1.38 -24.17 -10.27
CA THR A 126 -0.57 -25.13 -11.04
C THR A 126 -0.59 -26.51 -10.37
N ALA A 127 -0.21 -27.55 -11.11
CA ALA A 127 -0.18 -28.93 -10.60
C ALA A 127 0.76 -29.11 -9.38
N ASN A 128 1.79 -28.25 -9.25
CA ASN A 128 2.79 -28.30 -8.18
C ASN A 128 2.55 -27.24 -7.08
N GLY A 129 1.34 -26.67 -7.03
CA GLY A 129 0.97 -25.61 -6.10
C GLY A 129 0.51 -24.34 -6.81
N SER A 130 0.32 -23.27 -6.05
CA SER A 130 -0.16 -22.00 -6.59
C SER A 130 0.98 -21.02 -6.84
N LYS A 131 0.98 -20.35 -7.99
CA LYS A 131 1.87 -19.22 -8.28
C LYS A 131 1.13 -17.90 -8.04
N PHE A 132 1.79 -16.99 -7.35
CA PHE A 132 1.27 -15.65 -7.08
C PHE A 132 2.34 -14.61 -7.41
N LYS A 133 1.94 -13.51 -8.02
CA LYS A 133 2.80 -12.34 -8.20
C LYS A 133 1.98 -11.07 -8.07
N ILE A 134 2.56 -10.09 -7.37
CA ILE A 134 1.92 -8.80 -7.13
C ILE A 134 2.72 -7.71 -7.83
N TYR A 135 2.01 -6.83 -8.50
CA TYR A 135 2.55 -5.69 -9.22
C TYR A 135 1.91 -4.44 -8.66
N SER A 136 2.71 -3.59 -8.03
CA SER A 136 2.25 -2.24 -7.69
C SER A 136 2.27 -1.37 -8.95
N GLU A 137 1.45 -0.32 -9.01
CA GLU A 137 1.54 0.69 -10.06
C GLU A 137 2.96 1.23 -10.23
N GLN A 138 3.71 1.41 -9.14
CA GLN A 138 5.12 1.82 -9.19
C GLN A 138 6.01 0.75 -9.82
N THR A 139 5.81 -0.54 -9.50
CA THR A 139 6.56 -1.65 -10.13
C THR A 139 6.31 -1.67 -11.63
N VAL A 140 5.06 -1.46 -12.05
CA VAL A 140 4.69 -1.42 -13.47
C VAL A 140 5.29 -0.17 -14.14
N SER A 141 5.20 1.00 -13.51
CA SER A 141 5.72 2.27 -14.05
C SER A 141 7.26 2.30 -14.10
N ASN A 142 7.92 1.69 -13.12
CA ASN A 142 9.38 1.58 -13.07
C ASN A 142 9.92 0.49 -13.98
N ASN A 143 9.04 -0.19 -14.73
CA ASN A 143 9.41 -1.20 -15.70
C ASN A 143 10.16 -2.42 -15.13
N ASP A 144 9.98 -2.73 -13.85
CA ASP A 144 10.58 -3.91 -13.22
C ASP A 144 9.70 -5.14 -13.45
N PHE A 145 9.88 -5.75 -14.63
CA PHE A 145 9.10 -6.90 -15.08
C PHE A 145 9.93 -8.19 -15.08
N SER A 146 10.61 -8.47 -13.97
CA SER A 146 11.40 -9.71 -13.77
C SER A 146 10.65 -11.03 -14.07
N ASP A 147 9.31 -11.02 -14.15
CA ASP A 147 8.51 -12.12 -14.72
C ASP A 147 7.31 -11.55 -15.49
N THR A 148 7.51 -11.27 -16.78
CA THR A 148 6.45 -10.76 -17.67
C THR A 148 5.35 -11.78 -17.95
N ASN A 149 5.55 -13.08 -17.67
CA ASN A 149 4.68 -14.14 -18.16
C ASN A 149 3.27 -14.10 -17.56
N MET A 150 3.15 -13.77 -16.26
CA MET A 150 1.84 -13.65 -15.61
C MET A 150 1.20 -12.28 -15.85
N LEU A 151 1.98 -11.23 -16.04
CA LEU A 151 1.44 -9.88 -16.21
C LEU A 151 1.04 -9.59 -17.66
N TYR A 152 1.77 -10.10 -18.65
CA TYR A 152 1.52 -9.85 -20.06
C TYR A 152 0.07 -10.11 -20.51
N PRO A 153 -0.52 -11.31 -20.27
CA PRO A 153 -1.90 -11.57 -20.71
C PRO A 153 -2.91 -10.62 -20.03
N VAL A 154 -2.68 -10.29 -18.76
CA VAL A 154 -3.51 -9.34 -18.00
C VAL A 154 -3.37 -7.92 -18.58
N ALA A 155 -2.13 -7.49 -18.80
CA ALA A 155 -1.79 -6.18 -19.33
C ALA A 155 -2.40 -5.99 -20.73
N LYS A 156 -2.36 -7.03 -21.57
CA LYS A 156 -2.97 -7.02 -22.90
C LYS A 156 -4.47 -6.81 -22.80
N GLU A 157 -5.17 -7.63 -22.00
CA GLU A 157 -6.62 -7.52 -21.84
C GLU A 157 -7.04 -6.12 -21.33
N LEU A 158 -6.39 -5.66 -20.25
CA LEU A 158 -6.69 -4.36 -19.65
C LEU A 158 -6.34 -3.19 -20.58
N PHE A 159 -5.26 -3.28 -21.35
CA PHE A 159 -4.90 -2.28 -22.35
C PHE A 159 -5.94 -2.22 -23.49
N MET A 160 -6.47 -3.36 -23.90
CA MET A 160 -7.46 -3.45 -24.97
C MET A 160 -8.83 -2.90 -24.58
N THR A 161 -9.09 -2.66 -23.29
CA THR A 161 -10.24 -1.85 -22.85
C THR A 161 -10.17 -0.40 -23.33
N LYS A 162 -9.03 0.09 -23.82
CA LYS A 162 -8.81 1.48 -24.29
C LYS A 162 -9.09 2.56 -23.24
N ASN A 163 -9.13 2.19 -21.95
CA ASN A 163 -9.10 3.14 -20.85
C ASN A 163 -7.70 3.78 -20.76
N TRP A 164 -7.61 5.10 -20.78
CA TRP A 164 -6.34 5.83 -20.86
C TRP A 164 -5.43 5.61 -19.65
N ASN A 165 -5.97 5.35 -18.46
CA ASN A 165 -5.15 4.96 -17.31
C ASN A 165 -4.45 3.62 -17.57
N ARG A 166 -5.18 2.65 -18.12
CA ARG A 166 -4.62 1.32 -18.48
C ARG A 166 -3.62 1.42 -19.62
N VAL A 167 -3.89 2.28 -20.60
CA VAL A 167 -2.97 2.55 -21.72
C VAL A 167 -1.65 3.10 -21.19
N LYS A 168 -1.68 4.11 -20.30
CA LYS A 168 -0.46 4.67 -19.69
C LYS A 168 0.27 3.68 -18.79
N LEU A 169 -0.48 2.83 -18.10
CA LEU A 169 0.08 1.86 -17.18
C LEU A 169 0.78 0.70 -17.90
N PHE A 170 0.16 0.12 -18.94
CA PHE A 170 0.63 -1.11 -19.57
C PHE A 170 1.29 -0.92 -20.95
N GLY A 171 1.19 0.26 -21.57
CA GLY A 171 1.67 0.50 -22.92
C GLY A 171 3.15 0.13 -23.12
N GLU A 172 4.02 0.56 -22.20
CA GLU A 172 5.45 0.28 -22.30
C GLU A 172 5.79 -1.20 -22.14
N LEU A 173 5.13 -1.89 -21.20
CA LEU A 173 5.27 -3.34 -21.01
C LEU A 173 4.94 -4.10 -22.30
N LEU A 174 3.81 -3.77 -22.92
CA LEU A 174 3.35 -4.45 -24.13
C LEU A 174 4.29 -4.23 -25.32
N LEU A 175 4.85 -3.03 -25.46
CA LEU A 175 5.87 -2.75 -26.47
C LEU A 175 7.16 -3.57 -26.23
N LYS A 176 7.62 -3.71 -24.99
CA LYS A 176 8.77 -4.57 -24.66
C LYS A 176 8.52 -6.05 -24.98
N CYS A 177 7.29 -6.50 -24.85
CA CYS A 177 6.87 -7.85 -25.23
C CYS A 177 6.62 -8.00 -26.75
N ASN A 178 6.91 -6.98 -27.57
CA ASN A 178 6.65 -6.95 -29.01
C ASN A 178 5.18 -7.19 -29.39
N ASP A 179 4.23 -6.75 -28.56
CA ASP A 179 2.81 -6.87 -28.90
C ASP A 179 2.42 -5.91 -30.04
N THR A 180 1.99 -6.50 -31.16
CA THR A 180 1.70 -5.78 -32.41
C THR A 180 0.43 -4.96 -32.34
N GLU A 181 -0.58 -5.41 -31.59
CA GLU A 181 -1.86 -4.71 -31.43
C GLU A 181 -1.70 -3.46 -30.56
N ALA A 182 -0.93 -3.59 -29.47
CA ALA A 182 -0.56 -2.49 -28.61
C ALA A 182 0.25 -1.45 -29.39
N LYS A 183 1.24 -1.90 -30.18
CA LYS A 183 2.02 -1.02 -31.06
C LYS A 183 1.14 -0.28 -32.07
N ALA A 184 0.23 -0.97 -32.76
CA ALA A 184 -0.69 -0.35 -33.70
C ALA A 184 -1.61 0.69 -33.02
N THR A 185 -2.11 0.38 -31.83
CA THR A 185 -2.93 1.32 -31.03
C THR A 185 -2.14 2.57 -30.65
N LEU A 186 -0.93 2.41 -30.12
CA LEU A 186 -0.08 3.54 -29.71
C LEU A 186 0.38 4.37 -30.91
N GLN A 187 0.66 3.75 -32.07
CA GLN A 187 0.96 4.49 -33.31
C GLN A 187 -0.23 5.34 -33.76
N ARG A 188 -1.45 4.84 -33.62
CA ARG A 188 -2.68 5.59 -33.92
C ARG A 188 -2.85 6.77 -32.95
N TYR A 189 -2.68 6.54 -31.64
CA TYR A 189 -2.75 7.59 -30.63
C TYR A 189 -1.67 8.66 -30.79
N ALA A 190 -0.44 8.27 -31.17
CA ALA A 190 0.64 9.22 -31.43
C ALA A 190 0.31 10.20 -32.57
N ARG A 191 -0.57 9.81 -33.50
CA ARG A 191 -1.09 10.66 -34.58
C ARG A 191 -2.33 11.47 -34.17
N GLY A 192 -2.76 11.39 -32.92
CA GLY A 192 -3.96 12.06 -32.42
C GLY A 192 -5.27 11.44 -32.92
N LEU A 193 -5.23 10.19 -33.39
CA LEU A 193 -6.41 9.52 -33.95
C LEU A 193 -7.11 8.71 -32.85
N PHE A 194 -8.25 9.18 -32.37
CA PHE A 194 -9.09 8.54 -31.35
C PHE A 194 -10.47 8.24 -31.94
N THR A 195 -11.10 7.13 -31.56
CA THR A 195 -12.50 6.86 -31.95
C THR A 195 -13.46 7.57 -30.99
N ASP A 196 -14.70 7.76 -31.42
CA ASP A 196 -15.73 8.39 -30.59
C ASP A 196 -16.01 7.57 -29.33
N GLU A 197 -16.00 6.23 -29.43
CA GLU A 197 -16.17 5.34 -28.28
C GLU A 197 -15.04 5.52 -27.25
N GLU A 198 -13.80 5.65 -27.71
CA GLU A 198 -12.64 5.89 -26.83
C GLU A 198 -12.76 7.25 -26.14
N MET A 199 -13.20 8.28 -26.87
CA MET A 199 -13.41 9.61 -26.31
C MET A 199 -14.55 9.62 -25.28
N MET A 200 -15.63 8.89 -25.54
CA MET A 200 -16.76 8.75 -24.63
C MET A 200 -16.40 7.96 -23.37
N GLN A 201 -15.69 6.84 -23.50
CA GLN A 201 -15.30 5.99 -22.38
C GLN A 201 -14.34 6.70 -21.43
N ASN A 202 -13.49 7.58 -21.95
CA ASN A 202 -12.52 8.33 -21.15
C ASN A 202 -13.04 9.70 -20.72
N ARG A 203 -14.33 9.98 -20.91
CA ARG A 203 -14.95 11.24 -20.49
C ARG A 203 -14.90 11.36 -18.96
N GLY A 204 -14.28 12.42 -18.48
CA GLY A 204 -14.07 12.66 -17.03
C GLY A 204 -12.80 12.00 -16.47
N SER A 205 -11.98 11.36 -17.32
CA SER A 205 -10.62 10.97 -16.94
C SER A 205 -9.79 12.23 -16.65
N PRO A 206 -8.90 12.19 -15.64
CA PRO A 206 -7.90 13.26 -15.43
C PRO A 206 -6.85 13.28 -16.54
N ILE A 207 -6.73 12.20 -17.32
CA ILE A 207 -5.87 12.13 -18.49
C ILE A 207 -6.64 12.69 -19.69
N THR A 208 -6.01 13.59 -20.45
CA THR A 208 -6.55 14.16 -21.69
C THR A 208 -6.07 13.40 -22.93
N SER A 209 -6.74 13.60 -24.07
CA SER A 209 -6.29 13.03 -25.36
C SER A 209 -4.89 13.52 -25.74
N SER A 210 -4.57 14.78 -25.42
CA SER A 210 -3.23 15.35 -25.61
C SER A 210 -2.17 14.60 -24.79
N ASP A 211 -2.47 14.29 -23.52
CA ASP A 211 -1.54 13.53 -22.66
C ASP A 211 -1.26 12.14 -23.21
N VAL A 212 -2.30 11.46 -23.72
CA VAL A 212 -2.17 10.13 -24.31
C VAL A 212 -1.40 10.19 -25.63
N GLN A 213 -1.65 11.21 -26.44
CA GLN A 213 -0.93 11.41 -27.70
C GLN A 213 0.56 11.63 -27.43
N GLU A 214 0.92 12.51 -26.49
CA GLU A 214 2.31 12.76 -26.12
C GLU A 214 2.98 11.50 -25.55
N TYR A 215 2.30 10.82 -24.63
CA TYR A 215 2.77 9.55 -24.07
C TYR A 215 3.03 8.51 -25.16
N ALA A 216 2.08 8.33 -26.09
CA ALA A 216 2.20 7.36 -27.16
C ALA A 216 3.32 7.71 -28.14
N ALA A 217 3.46 8.99 -28.52
CA ALA A 217 4.55 9.45 -29.37
C ALA A 217 5.93 9.19 -28.73
N LYS A 218 6.06 9.47 -27.42
CA LYS A 218 7.27 9.19 -26.65
C LYS A 218 7.60 7.70 -26.64
N LEU A 219 6.62 6.83 -26.42
CA LEU A 219 6.83 5.39 -26.42
C LEU A 219 7.21 4.83 -27.80
N ILE A 220 6.52 5.25 -28.87
CA ILE A 220 6.84 4.79 -30.23
C ILE A 220 8.24 5.25 -30.66
N SER A 221 8.67 6.45 -30.26
CA SER A 221 10.05 6.90 -30.51
C SER A 221 11.09 6.05 -29.74
N LYS A 222 10.75 5.55 -28.56
CA LYS A 222 11.63 4.71 -27.74
C LYS A 222 11.67 3.25 -28.21
N TYR A 223 10.56 2.76 -28.77
CA TYR A 223 10.36 1.40 -29.25
C TYR A 223 9.86 1.41 -30.71
N PRO A 224 10.74 1.71 -31.68
CA PRO A 224 10.35 1.89 -33.09
C PRO A 224 9.76 0.64 -33.74
#